data_AF-A0A7W2JZJ9-F1
#
_entry.id   AF-A0A7W2JZJ9-F1
#
_cell.length_a   1.000
_cell.length_b   1.000
_cell.length_c   1.000
_cell.angle_alpha   90.00
_cell.angle_beta   90.00
_cell.angle_gamma   90.00
#
_symmetry.space_group_name_H-M   'P 1'
#
loop_
_entity.id
_entity.type
_entity.pdbx_description
1 polymer ?
#
loop_
_entity_poly.entity_id
_entity_poly.type
_entity_poly.pdbx_seq_one_letter_code
_entity_poly.pdbx_strand_id
1 'polypeptide(L)'
;MSALSYHGPVDLLLCYGEVPGLSRTAERPGVELGVSRPAPGEPAMVLVGPGLQLDLAKAPTSARLQLPDGTVIAGRISQADCHADTFLVLP
;
A
#
# COMPACT_ATOMS: atom_id res chain seq x y z
N MET A 1 0.51 -18.20 -14.05
CA MET A 1 0.15 -17.36 -12.89
C MET A 1 1.01 -16.12 -12.97
N SER A 2 0.41 -14.96 -13.19
CA SER A 2 1.13 -13.79 -13.71
C SER A 2 1.58 -12.88 -12.58
N ALA A 3 2.82 -12.40 -12.66
CA ALA A 3 3.29 -11.28 -11.85
C ALA A 3 2.42 -10.04 -12.10
N LEU A 4 2.22 -9.22 -11.08
CA LEU A 4 1.61 -7.90 -11.20
C LEU A 4 2.73 -6.86 -11.29
N SER A 5 2.64 -5.98 -12.26
CA SER A 5 3.43 -4.75 -12.33
C SER A 5 2.51 -3.66 -12.85
N TYR A 6 2.29 -2.65 -12.02
CA TYR A 6 1.39 -1.55 -12.29
C TYR A 6 2.03 -0.24 -11.84
N HIS A 7 1.83 0.82 -12.62
CA HIS A 7 2.18 2.17 -12.24
C HIS A 7 1.07 3.09 -12.73
N GLY A 8 0.43 3.80 -11.82
CA GLY A 8 -0.74 4.61 -12.17
C GLY A 8 -1.57 5.00 -10.95
N PRO A 9 -2.78 5.54 -11.17
CA PRO A 9 -3.69 5.91 -10.09
C PRO A 9 -4.19 4.67 -9.34
N VAL A 10 -4.19 4.76 -8.02
CA VAL A 10 -4.66 3.73 -7.10
C VAL A 10 -5.45 4.39 -5.97
N ASP A 11 -6.56 3.78 -5.57
CA ASP A 11 -7.21 4.17 -4.32
C ASP A 11 -6.50 3.48 -3.15
N LEU A 12 -5.81 4.28 -2.34
CA LEU A 12 -5.05 3.80 -1.20
C LEU A 12 -5.76 4.14 0.11
N LEU A 13 -5.89 3.13 0.96
CA LEU A 13 -6.26 3.26 2.36
C LEU A 13 -5.12 2.71 3.22
N LEU A 14 -4.56 3.54 4.10
CA LEU A 14 -3.63 3.13 5.15
C LEU A 14 -4.33 3.13 6.49
N CYS A 15 -4.05 2.11 7.30
CA CYS A 15 -4.47 2.04 8.69
C CYS A 15 -3.25 2.13 9.60
N TYR A 16 -3.36 2.93 10.66
CA TYR A 16 -2.35 3.14 11.68
C TYR A 16 -2.86 2.60 13.01
N GLY A 17 -2.23 1.54 13.49
CA GLY A 17 -2.57 0.89 14.76
C GLY A 17 -3.62 -0.21 14.60
N GLU A 18 -3.38 -1.32 15.31
CA GLU A 18 -4.23 -2.53 15.28
C GLU A 18 -5.33 -2.53 16.36
N VAL A 19 -5.45 -1.45 17.15
CA VAL A 19 -6.40 -1.40 18.29
C VAL A 19 -7.80 -0.96 17.83
N PRO A 20 -8.83 -1.82 17.98
CA PRO A 20 -10.21 -1.46 17.64
C PRO A 20 -10.66 -0.19 18.38
N GLY A 21 -11.16 0.80 17.62
CA GLY A 21 -11.63 2.08 18.16
C GLY A 21 -10.56 3.17 18.33
N LEU A 22 -9.27 2.86 18.09
CA LEU A 22 -8.16 3.83 18.13
C LEU A 22 -7.35 3.87 16.83
N SER A 23 -7.66 3.01 15.86
CA SER A 23 -7.05 3.02 14.54
C SER A 23 -7.29 4.34 13.84
N ARG A 24 -6.21 4.95 13.33
CA ARG A 24 -6.32 6.12 12.44
C ARG A 24 -6.25 5.62 11.01
N THR A 25 -7.10 6.13 10.14
CA THR A 25 -7.04 5.82 8.72
C THR A 25 -6.58 7.04 7.92
N ALA A 26 -5.88 6.78 6.82
CA ALA A 26 -5.56 7.78 5.82
C ALA A 26 -6.00 7.26 4.46
N GLU A 27 -6.98 7.95 3.87
CA GLU A 27 -7.48 7.67 2.53
C GLU A 27 -6.82 8.61 1.52
N ARG A 28 -6.40 8.05 0.39
CA ARG A 28 -5.78 8.74 -0.74
C ARG A 28 -6.37 8.16 -2.04
N PRO A 29 -7.52 8.69 -2.49
CA PRO A 29 -8.12 8.24 -3.74
C PRO A 29 -7.31 8.73 -4.94
N GLY A 30 -7.25 7.90 -5.99
CA GLY A 30 -6.68 8.24 -7.29
C GLY A 30 -5.19 8.64 -7.27
N VAL A 31 -4.42 8.08 -6.35
CA VAL A 31 -3.04 8.50 -6.11
C VAL A 31 -2.04 7.68 -6.92
N GLU A 32 -1.06 8.34 -7.53
CA GLU A 32 -0.06 7.69 -8.38
C GLU A 32 0.89 6.81 -7.55
N LEU A 33 0.83 5.49 -7.76
CA LEU A 33 1.66 4.49 -7.08
C LEU A 33 2.24 3.48 -8.07
N GLY A 34 3.44 2.99 -7.76
CA GLY A 34 3.98 1.77 -8.33
C GLY A 34 3.56 0.57 -7.48
N VAL A 35 3.03 -0.48 -8.09
CA VAL A 35 2.67 -1.73 -7.41
C VAL A 35 3.30 -2.89 -8.16
N SER A 36 4.07 -3.71 -7.45
CA SER A 36 4.66 -4.93 -8.00
C SER A 36 4.41 -6.11 -7.09
N ARG A 37 4.06 -7.25 -7.67
CA ARG A 37 3.90 -8.52 -6.95
C ARG A 37 4.43 -9.66 -7.82
N PRO A 38 5.46 -10.38 -7.38
CA PRO A 38 6.14 -11.37 -8.22
C PRO A 38 5.25 -12.59 -8.53
N ALA A 39 4.41 -13.01 -7.58
CA ALA A 39 3.46 -14.11 -7.77
C ALA A 39 2.22 -13.96 -6.86
N PRO A 40 1.09 -14.61 -7.16
CA PRO A 40 -0.02 -14.71 -6.22
C PRO A 40 0.44 -15.35 -4.89
N GLY A 41 0.04 -14.76 -3.76
CA GLY A 41 0.46 -15.24 -2.43
C GLY A 41 1.84 -14.75 -1.97
N GLU A 42 2.55 -13.97 -2.79
CA GLU A 42 3.75 -13.25 -2.37
C GLU A 42 3.41 -11.81 -1.93
N PRO A 43 4.23 -11.21 -1.06
CA PRO A 43 4.09 -9.80 -0.70
C PRO A 43 4.09 -8.89 -1.94
N ALA A 44 3.21 -7.88 -1.92
CA ALA A 44 3.21 -6.82 -2.92
C ALA A 44 4.09 -5.67 -2.43
N MET A 45 5.03 -5.23 -3.27
CA MET A 45 5.82 -4.03 -3.04
C MET A 45 5.11 -2.83 -3.64
N VAL A 46 4.92 -1.80 -2.81
CA VAL A 46 4.31 -0.53 -3.18
C VAL A 46 5.38 0.55 -3.13
N LEU A 47 5.54 1.26 -4.24
CA LEU A 47 6.35 2.46 -4.37
C LEU A 47 5.42 3.67 -4.37
N VAL A 48 5.68 4.57 -3.44
CA VAL A 48 4.95 5.82 -3.28
C VAL A 48 5.61 6.87 -4.16
N GLY A 49 4.81 7.52 -5.02
CA GLY A 49 5.33 8.57 -5.89
C GLY A 49 5.91 9.75 -5.09
N PRO A 50 6.93 10.45 -5.63
CA PRO A 50 7.50 11.61 -4.98
C PRO A 50 6.42 12.68 -4.76
N GLY A 51 6.34 13.20 -3.53
CA GLY A 51 5.37 14.25 -3.16
C GLY A 51 4.08 13.75 -2.54
N LEU A 52 3.86 12.44 -2.43
CA LEU A 52 2.86 11.93 -1.49
C LEU A 52 3.34 12.13 -0.06
N GLN A 53 2.66 12.98 0.70
CA GLN A 53 2.81 13.01 2.15
C GLN A 53 2.05 11.81 2.76
N LEU A 54 2.56 10.60 2.51
CA LEU A 54 2.23 9.44 3.31
C LEU A 54 3.15 9.44 4.52
N ASP A 55 2.57 9.44 5.70
CA ASP A 55 3.35 9.41 6.93
C ASP A 55 3.78 7.96 7.20
N LEU A 56 4.68 7.43 6.38
CA LEU A 56 5.25 6.08 6.56
C LEU A 56 6.06 6.01 7.86
N ALA A 57 6.60 7.14 8.34
CA ALA A 57 7.29 7.25 9.62
C ALA A 57 6.38 6.94 10.82
N LYS A 58 5.06 7.11 10.69
CA LYS A 58 4.07 6.67 11.68
C LYS A 58 3.79 5.17 11.68
N ALA A 59 4.52 4.39 10.87
CA ALA A 59 4.43 2.93 10.79
C ALA A 59 2.99 2.44 10.59
N PRO A 60 2.40 2.64 9.39
CA PRO A 60 1.09 2.08 9.07
C PRO A 60 1.15 0.55 9.24
N THR A 61 0.07 -0.03 9.77
CA THR A 61 0.00 -1.45 10.13
C THR A 61 -0.64 -2.29 9.03
N SER A 62 -1.52 -1.69 8.23
CA SER A 62 -2.12 -2.35 7.06
C SER A 62 -2.42 -1.36 5.95
N ALA A 63 -2.51 -1.89 4.73
CA ALA A 63 -2.89 -1.15 3.55
C ALA A 63 -4.00 -1.89 2.79
N ARG A 64 -4.84 -1.12 2.11
CA ARG A 64 -5.74 -1.59 1.05
C ARG A 64 -5.52 -0.72 -0.17
N LEU A 65 -5.19 -1.36 -1.29
CA LEU A 65 -4.99 -0.77 -2.59
C LEU A 65 -6.06 -1.28 -3.53
N GLN A 66 -6.74 -0.39 -4.22
CA GLN A 66 -7.70 -0.75 -5.26
C GLN A 66 -7.23 -0.15 -6.59
N LEU A 67 -6.94 -1.03 -7.54
CA LEU A 67 -6.53 -0.67 -8.89
C LEU A 67 -7.76 -0.34 -9.77
N PRO A 68 -7.59 0.40 -10.88
CA PRO A 68 -8.70 0.77 -11.77
C PRO A 68 -9.38 -0.43 -12.46
N ASP A 69 -8.68 -1.55 -12.58
CA ASP A 69 -9.21 -2.80 -13.12
C ASP A 69 -10.09 -3.58 -12.11
N GLY A 70 -10.25 -3.05 -10.89
CA GLY A 70 -10.99 -3.66 -9.80
C GLY A 70 -10.17 -4.63 -8.95
N THR A 71 -8.89 -4.84 -9.27
CA THR A 71 -7.98 -5.64 -8.44
C THR A 71 -7.81 -4.97 -7.08
N VAL A 72 -7.97 -5.76 -6.01
CA VAL A 72 -7.75 -5.30 -4.64
C VAL A 72 -6.56 -6.05 -4.04
N ILE A 73 -5.63 -5.30 -3.45
CA ILE A 73 -4.52 -5.83 -2.66
C ILE A 73 -4.69 -5.26 -1.26
N ALA A 74 -4.93 -6.12 -0.28
CA ALA A 74 -5.14 -5.69 1.09
C ALA A 74 -4.45 -6.64 2.05
N GLY A 75 -3.79 -6.08 3.06
CA GLY A 75 -3.17 -6.89 4.10
C GLY A 75 -2.25 -6.08 4.99
N ARG A 76 -1.50 -6.81 5.82
CA ARG A 76 -0.59 -6.21 6.80
C ARG A 76 0.62 -5.62 6.10
N ILE A 77 1.09 -4.47 6.59
CA ILE A 77 2.38 -3.94 6.17
C ILE A 77 3.46 -4.63 6.99
N SER A 78 4.35 -5.38 6.33
CA SER A 78 5.46 -6.08 6.98
C SER A 78 6.72 -5.22 7.09
N GLN A 79 6.89 -4.29 6.14
CA GLN A 79 8.04 -3.41 6.07
C GLN A 79 7.61 -2.08 5.43
N ALA A 80 8.11 -0.97 5.97
CA ALA A 80 8.01 0.35 5.38
C ALA A 80 9.37 1.03 5.43
N ASP A 81 9.78 1.61 4.32
CA ASP A 81 10.99 2.42 4.19
C ASP A 81 10.58 3.84 3.80
N CYS A 82 10.68 4.76 4.76
CA CYS A 82 10.35 6.16 4.57
C CYS A 82 11.40 6.96 3.78
N HIS A 83 12.60 6.41 3.58
CA HIS A 83 13.63 7.04 2.75
C HIS A 83 13.49 6.62 1.28
N ALA A 84 13.09 5.38 1.05
CA ALA A 84 12.80 4.86 -0.28
C ALA A 84 11.36 5.11 -0.73
N ASP A 85 10.49 5.65 0.14
CA ASP A 85 9.06 5.82 -0.10
C ASP A 85 8.40 4.50 -0.53
N THR A 86 8.75 3.40 0.15
CA THR A 86 8.21 2.06 -0.16
C THR A 86 7.60 1.38 1.04
N PHE A 87 6.68 0.44 0.79
CA PHE A 87 6.22 -0.51 1.79
C PHE A 87 5.80 -1.85 1.16
N LEU A 88 5.85 -2.91 1.96
CA LEU A 88 5.45 -4.26 1.58
C LEU A 88 4.12 -4.62 2.22
N VAL A 89 3.17 -5.08 1.40
CA VAL A 89 1.84 -5.55 1.82
C VAL A 89 1.80 -7.06 1.70
N LEU A 90 1.54 -7.74 2.81
CA LEU A 90 1.32 -9.18 2.83
C LEU A 90 -0.06 -9.51 2.20
N PRO A 91 -0.20 -10.66 1.52
CA PRO A 91 -1.48 -11.12 0.97
C PRO A 91 -2.50 -11.53 2.05
#